data_AF-A0A8J3X9S4-F1
#
_entry.id   AF-A0A8J3X9S4-F1
#
_cell.length_a   1.000
_cell.length_b   1.000
_cell.length_c   1.000
_cell.angle_alpha   90.00
_cell.angle_beta   90.00
_cell.angle_gamma   90.00
#
_symmetry.space_group_name_H-M   'P 1'
#
loop_
_entity.id
_entity.type
_entity.pdbx_description
1 polymer ?
#
loop_
_entity_poly.entity_id
_entity_poly.type
_entity_poly.pdbx_seq_one_letter_code
_entity_poly.pdbx_strand_id
1 'polypeptide(L)' 'MLPIDPHADLGRRAWVSCPQCRDDRDCADCGAGRNCRDHWRYLLGTTGSLIHVQCPGCAHLWDHETRFRNGTRRH' A
#
# COMPACT_ATOMS: atom_id res chain seq x y z
N MET A 1 -19.21 2.80 -3.59
CA MET A 1 -18.24 1.71 -3.45
C MET A 1 -17.60 1.51 -4.80
N LEU A 2 -16.29 1.75 -4.93
CA LEU A 2 -15.58 1.40 -6.16
C LEU A 2 -15.39 -0.12 -6.22
N PRO A 3 -15.29 -0.72 -7.41
CA PRO A 3 -15.09 -2.15 -7.53
C PRO A 3 -13.74 -2.52 -6.94
N ILE A 4 -13.76 -3.29 -5.86
CA ILE A 4 -12.59 -4.04 -5.41
C ILE A 4 -12.46 -5.22 -6.37
N ASP A 5 -11.25 -5.45 -6.85
CA ASP A 5 -10.98 -6.61 -7.70
C ASP A 5 -11.42 -7.90 -6.96
N PRO A 6 -12.17 -8.81 -7.60
CA PRO A 6 -12.69 -10.00 -6.93
C PRO A 6 -11.60 -10.96 -6.43
N HIS A 7 -10.37 -10.83 -6.92
CA HIS A 7 -9.21 -11.58 -6.45
C HIS A 7 -8.44 -10.85 -5.34
N ALA A 8 -8.91 -9.67 -4.91
CA ALA A 8 -8.35 -8.97 -3.77
C ALA A 8 -8.36 -9.88 -2.54
N ASP A 9 -7.18 -10.15 -2.00
CA ASP A 9 -7.05 -10.84 -0.74
C ASP A 9 -7.44 -9.86 0.37
N LEU A 10 -8.71 -9.87 0.75
CA LEU A 10 -9.29 -9.00 1.78
C LEU A 10 -8.57 -9.14 3.14
N GLY A 11 -7.87 -10.25 3.35
CA GLY A 11 -7.08 -10.52 4.55
C GLY A 11 -5.68 -9.89 4.51
N ARG A 12 -5.13 -9.58 3.34
CA ARG A 12 -3.78 -9.05 3.17
C ARG A 12 -3.79 -7.56 2.85
N ARG A 13 -3.10 -6.80 3.70
CA ARG A 13 -2.93 -5.35 3.57
C ARG A 13 -1.49 -5.02 3.22
N ALA A 14 -1.32 -4.09 2.30
CA ALA A 14 -0.02 -3.53 1.95
C ALA A 14 0.10 -2.08 2.43
N TRP A 15 1.20 -1.75 3.13
CA TRP A 15 1.52 -0.40 3.60
C TRP A 15 2.44 0.32 2.60
N VAL A 16 1.89 0.70 1.45
CA VAL A 16 2.63 1.32 0.34
C VAL A 16 1.99 2.63 -0.11
N SER A 17 2.73 3.74 -0.15
CA SER A 17 2.16 5.06 -0.53
C SER A 17 1.42 5.03 -1.86
N CYS A 18 0.17 5.53 -1.90
CA CYS A 18 -0.57 5.63 -3.15
C CYS A 18 -0.01 6.78 -4.00
N PRO A 19 0.43 6.54 -5.25
CA PRO A 19 1.02 7.59 -6.08
C PRO A 19 0.02 8.70 -6.45
N GLN A 20 -1.27 8.36 -6.48
CA GLN A 20 -2.37 9.27 -6.84
C GLN A 20 -2.86 10.09 -5.63
N CYS A 21 -3.24 9.42 -4.53
CA CYS A 21 -3.77 10.11 -3.35
C CYS A 21 -2.68 10.76 -2.51
N ARG A 22 -1.51 10.11 -2.38
CA ARG A 22 -0.43 10.51 -1.46
C ARG A 22 -0.94 10.78 -0.04
N ASP A 23 -1.92 9.98 0.40
CA ASP A 23 -2.60 10.07 1.69
C ASP A 23 -1.65 9.88 2.89
N ASP A 24 -0.49 9.26 2.66
CA ASP A 24 0.53 9.03 3.67
C ASP A 24 1.33 10.28 4.07
N ARG A 25 1.30 11.37 3.28
CA ARG A 25 2.15 12.56 3.51
C ARG A 25 1.88 13.28 4.82
N ASP A 26 0.62 13.35 5.24
CA ASP A 26 0.19 14.04 6.46
C ASP A 26 0.07 13.08 7.66
N CYS A 27 0.46 11.81 7.48
CA CYS A 27 0.41 10.81 8.54
C CYS A 27 1.75 10.69 9.26
N ALA A 28 1.76 10.99 10.55
CA ALA A 28 2.94 10.84 11.40
C ALA A 28 3.47 9.40 11.43
N ASP A 29 2.59 8.39 11.48
CA ASP A 29 2.99 6.98 11.48
C ASP A 29 3.63 6.57 10.14
N CYS A 30 3.03 6.94 9.00
CA CYS A 30 3.62 6.65 7.69
C CYS A 30 4.94 7.38 7.47
N GLY A 31 5.01 8.65 7.85
CA GLY A 31 6.25 9.43 7.82
C GLY A 31 7.35 8.83 8.72
N ALA A 32 6.96 8.20 9.83
CA ALA A 32 7.86 7.46 10.71
C ALA A 32 8.17 6.02 10.22
N GLY A 33 7.64 5.59 9.07
CA GLY A 33 7.81 4.24 8.53
C GLY A 33 7.09 3.15 9.33
N ARG A 34 6.05 3.51 10.10
CA ARG A 34 5.22 2.59 10.87
C ARG A 34 4.00 2.15 10.07
N ASN A 35 3.54 0.94 10.36
CA ASN A 35 2.28 0.42 9.83
C ASN A 35 1.12 1.11 10.56
N CYS A 36 0.38 1.96 9.86
CA CYS A 36 -0.83 2.59 10.39
C CYS A 36 -2.08 1.82 9.97
N ARG A 37 -3.17 1.96 10.72
CA ARG A 37 -4.45 1.30 10.42
C ARG A 37 -5.27 2.00 9.34
N ASP A 38 -4.93 3.26 9.03
CA ASP A 38 -5.67 4.12 8.11
C ASP A 38 -5.10 4.05 6.68
N HIS A 39 -3.78 4.11 6.52
CA HIS A 39 -3.12 4.10 5.22
C HIS A 39 -2.61 2.70 4.85
N TRP A 40 -3.53 1.91 4.30
CA TRP A 40 -3.27 0.57 3.78
C TRP A 40 -3.97 0.37 2.44
N ARG A 41 -3.56 -0.67 1.72
CA ARG A 41 -3.97 -0.96 0.34
C ARG A 41 -4.34 -2.43 0.23
N TYR A 42 -5.33 -2.72 -0.59
CA TYR A 42 -5.72 -4.10 -0.85
C TYR A 42 -4.61 -4.77 -1.65
N LEU A 43 -4.11 -5.89 -1.15
CA LEU A 43 -3.19 -6.72 -1.90
C LEU A 43 -4.00 -7.63 -2.82
N LEU A 44 -3.84 -7.46 -4.12
CA LEU A 44 -4.52 -8.26 -5.15
C LEU A 44 -3.74 -9.53 -5.48
N GLY A 45 -2.41 -9.46 -5.42
CA GLY A 45 -1.56 -10.58 -5.72
C GLY A 45 -0.09 -10.24 -5.54
N THR A 46 0.74 -11.27 -5.58
CA THR A 46 2.20 -11.17 -5.49
C THR A 46 2.82 -11.99 -6.62
N THR A 47 3.62 -11.36 -7.47
CA THR A 47 4.37 -12.01 -8.54
C THR A 47 5.86 -11.77 -8.30
N GLY A 48 6.52 -12.75 -7.66
CA GLY A 48 7.92 -12.61 -7.25
C GLY A 48 8.10 -11.47 -6.24
N SER A 49 8.87 -10.44 -6.62
CA SER A 49 9.09 -9.21 -5.84
C SER A 49 8.10 -8.09 -6.19
N LEU A 50 7.13 -8.32 -7.07
CA LEU A 50 6.09 -7.35 -7.39
C LEU A 50 4.82 -7.70 -6.62
N ILE A 51 4.18 -6.70 -6.05
CA ILE A 51 2.85 -6.80 -5.48
C ILE A 51 1.88 -5.96 -6.29
N HIS A 52 0.73 -6.55 -6.59
CA HIS A 52 -0.38 -5.87 -7.26
C HIS A 52 -1.27 -5.31 -6.15
N VAL A 53 -1.48 -3.99 -6.13
CA VAL A 53 -2.22 -3.33 -5.06
C VAL A 53 -3.31 -2.40 -5.58
N GLN A 54 -4.36 -2.22 -4.78
CA GLN A 54 -5.44 -1.27 -5.03
C GLN A 54 -5.60 -0.29 -3.88
N CYS A 55 -5.72 1.00 -4.20
CA CYS A 55 -6.05 2.04 -3.23
C CYS A 55 -7.55 2.01 -2.90
N PRO A 56 -7.97 1.92 -1.63
CA PRO A 56 -9.39 1.99 -1.26
C PRO A 56 -10.03 3.36 -1.52
N GLY A 57 -9.24 4.45 -1.53
CA GLY A 57 -9.74 5.81 -1.69
C GLY A 57 -10.04 6.21 -3.14
N CYS A 58 -9.23 5.77 -4.11
CA CYS A 58 -9.38 6.13 -5.52
C CYS A 58 -9.53 4.94 -6.48
N ALA A 59 -9.50 3.70 -5.97
CA ALA A 59 -9.44 2.45 -6.74
C ALA A 59 -8.30 2.39 -7.78
N HIS A 60 -7.27 3.22 -7.63
CA HIS A 60 -6.08 3.13 -8.46
C HIS A 60 -5.39 1.78 -8.23
N LEU A 61 -5.09 1.11 -9.34
CA LEU A 61 -4.42 -0.18 -9.41
C LEU A 61 -2.99 0.06 -9.90
N TRP A 62 -2.01 -0.49 -9.18
CA TRP A 62 -0.62 -0.43 -9.62
C TRP A 62 0.21 -1.59 -9.10
N ASP A 63 1.34 -1.80 -9.76
CA ASP A 63 2.37 -2.74 -9.33
C ASP A 63 3.39 -2.01 -8.48
N HIS A 64 3.63 -2.53 -7.29
CA HIS A 64 4.66 -2.03 -6.39
C HIS A 64 5.72 -3.10 -6.20
N GLU A 65 6.98 -2.73 -6.43
CA GLU A 65 8.08 -3.63 -6.12
C GLU A 65 8.28 -3.68 -4.60
N THR A 66 8.10 -4.86 -4.00
CA THR A 66 8.48 -5.15 -2.61
C THR A 66 9.99 -5.26 -2.50
N ARG A 67 10.66 -4.14 -2.77
CA ARG A 67 11.95 -3.88 -2.15
C ARG A 67 11.59 -3.81 -0.67
N PHE A 68 11.93 -4.81 0.12
CA PHE A 68 11.82 -4.75 1.57
C PHE A 68 12.59 -3.51 2.03
N ARG A 69 11.92 -2.36 2.09
CA ARG A 69 12.41 -1.17 2.76
C ARG A 69 12.18 -1.46 4.23
N ASN A 70 12.99 -2.39 4.76
CA ASN A 70 13.32 -2.40 6.17
C ASN A 70 13.61 -0.94 6.53
N GLY A 71 12.81 -0.37 7.43
CA GLY A 71 12.99 0.97 7.97
C GLY A 71 14.41 1.11 8.51
N THR A 72 15.33 1.49 7.63
CA THR A 72 16.75 1.77 7.85
C THR A 72 17.11 2.78 6.74
N ARG A 73 17.66 3.96 6.98
CA ARG A 73 18.31 4.59 8.13
C ARG A 73 18.36 6.11 7.90
N ARG A 74 18.22 6.86 9.01
CA ARG A 74 19.01 8.02 9.48
C ARG A 74 19.10 9.30 8.59
N HIS A 75 18.78 10.44 9.21
CA HIS A 75 19.81 11.38 9.67
C HIS A 75 19.40 12.02 10.99
#